data_AF-A0A811P2U2-F1
#
_entry.id   AF-A0A811P2U2-F1
#
_cell.length_a   1.000
_cell.length_b   1.000
_cell.length_c   1.000
_cell.angle_alpha   90.00
_cell.angle_beta   90.00
_cell.angle_gamma   90.00
#
_symmetry.space_group_name_H-M   'P 1'
#
loop_
_entity.id
_entity.type
_entity.pdbx_description
1 polymer ?
#
loop_
_entity_poly.entity_id
_entity_poly.type
_entity_poly.pdbx_seq_one_letter_code
_entity_poly.pdbx_strand_id
1 'polypeptide(L)'
;MRGTIGYIAPEMVSRSFGAISIKSDVYSFGMLLLEMAGGRRNADQNAANSSQAYYPAWVYDRLAAQEFDEISIVSDMHELERKLCIVGLRCIQMKPQDRPMMSEVIEMFECGTDGLHMPSRPFFCDDHIVDTDSHHFSSELNAIEEDD
;
A
#
# COMPACT_ATOMS: atom_id res chain seq x y z
N MET A 1 21.20 8.42 1.36
CA MET A 1 20.08 7.95 0.52
C MET A 1 19.34 9.18 -0.01
N ARG A 2 19.03 9.27 -1.31
CA ARG A 2 18.28 10.37 -1.91
C ARG A 2 17.01 9.79 -2.53
N GLY A 3 15.86 10.41 -2.31
CA GLY A 3 14.57 9.97 -2.84
C GLY A 3 13.43 10.78 -2.23
N THR A 4 12.25 10.72 -2.85
CA THR A 4 11.05 11.41 -2.38
C THR A 4 10.29 10.50 -1.42
N ILE A 5 10.07 10.96 -0.18
CA ILE A 5 9.31 10.21 0.82
C ILE A 5 7.93 9.86 0.25
N GLY A 6 7.52 8.59 0.38
CA GLY A 6 6.28 8.06 -0.20
C GLY A 6 6.44 7.45 -1.59
N TYR A 7 7.60 7.61 -2.26
CA TYR A 7 7.90 7.01 -3.57
C TYR A 7 9.09 6.05 -3.51
N ILE A 8 9.82 6.05 -2.41
CA ILE A 8 11.00 5.19 -2.22
C ILE A 8 10.56 3.73 -2.08
N ALA A 9 11.07 2.87 -2.95
CA ALA A 9 10.87 1.43 -2.89
C ALA A 9 11.42 0.83 -1.58
N PRO A 10 10.79 -0.20 -0.99
CA PRO A 10 11.15 -0.73 0.32
C PRO A 10 12.59 -1.27 0.39
N GLU A 11 13.10 -1.87 -0.69
CA GLU A 11 14.47 -2.39 -0.79
C GLU A 11 15.55 -1.30 -0.75
N MET A 12 15.16 -0.06 -1.08
CA MET A 12 16.04 1.09 -0.99
C MET A 12 16.26 1.49 0.47
N VAL A 13 15.28 1.22 1.35
CA VAL A 13 15.36 1.48 2.80
C VAL A 13 15.99 0.30 3.53
N SER A 14 15.57 -0.94 3.21
CA SER A 14 16.10 -2.16 3.79
C SER A 14 16.31 -3.26 2.75
N ARG A 15 17.52 -3.79 2.69
CA ARG A 15 17.88 -4.92 1.80
C ARG A 15 17.11 -6.21 2.09
N SER A 16 16.39 -6.30 3.23
CA SER A 16 15.51 -7.44 3.53
C SER A 16 14.33 -7.59 2.56
N PHE A 17 13.92 -6.51 1.89
CA PHE A 17 12.83 -6.55 0.91
C PHE A 17 13.28 -7.03 -0.47
N GLY A 18 14.59 -7.08 -0.73
CA GLY A 18 15.17 -7.57 -1.97
C GLY A 18 16.40 -6.79 -2.42
N ALA A 19 16.87 -7.12 -3.63
CA ALA A 19 17.98 -6.42 -4.26
C ALA A 19 17.51 -5.12 -4.93
N ILE A 20 18.23 -4.03 -4.69
CA ILE A 20 18.05 -2.77 -5.41
C ILE A 20 18.33 -3.00 -6.89
N SER A 21 17.38 -2.62 -7.74
CA SER A 21 17.45 -2.76 -9.19
C SER A 21 16.57 -1.72 -9.87
N ILE A 22 16.43 -1.80 -11.20
CA ILE A 22 15.49 -0.96 -11.98
C ILE A 22 14.02 -1.11 -11.49
N LYS A 23 13.70 -2.18 -10.76
CA LYS A 23 12.37 -2.37 -10.16
C LYS A 23 12.05 -1.33 -9.08
N SER A 24 13.05 -0.64 -8.51
CA SER A 24 12.82 0.50 -7.61
C SER A 24 12.10 1.66 -8.34
N ASP A 25 12.42 1.87 -9.61
CA ASP A 25 11.78 2.90 -10.44
C ASP A 25 10.35 2.50 -10.80
N VAL A 26 10.10 1.20 -11.03
CA VAL A 26 8.74 0.65 -11.24
C VAL A 26 7.86 0.91 -10.01
N TYR A 27 8.38 0.70 -8.80
CA TYR A 27 7.67 1.02 -7.56
C TYR A 27 7.30 2.50 -7.48
N SER A 28 8.28 3.38 -7.75
CA SER A 28 8.07 4.83 -7.71
C SER A 28 7.02 5.27 -8.74
N PHE A 29 7.04 4.66 -9.94
CA PHE A 29 6.04 4.86 -10.98
C PHE A 29 4.65 4.40 -10.52
N GLY A 30 4.55 3.22 -9.89
CA GLY A 30 3.29 2.72 -9.33
C GLY A 30 2.67 3.66 -8.30
N MET A 31 3.50 4.23 -7.41
CA MET A 31 3.04 5.27 -6.48
C MET A 31 2.51 6.50 -7.23
N LEU A 32 3.21 6.97 -8.27
CA LEU A 32 2.74 8.09 -9.08
C LEU A 32 1.38 7.80 -9.75
N LEU A 33 1.19 6.59 -10.30
CA LEU A 33 -0.09 6.19 -10.89
C LEU A 33 -1.25 6.30 -9.90
N LEU A 34 -1.03 5.86 -8.66
CA LEU A 34 -2.04 5.93 -7.60
C LEU A 34 -2.32 7.38 -7.20
N GLU A 35 -1.29 8.22 -7.08
CA GLU A 35 -1.50 9.64 -6.79
C GLU A 35 -2.30 10.35 -7.91
N MET A 36 -2.02 10.02 -9.18
CA MET A 36 -2.76 10.54 -10.34
C MET A 36 -4.21 10.05 -10.37
N ALA A 37 -4.45 8.77 -10.09
CA ALA A 37 -5.80 8.20 -10.06
C ALA A 37 -6.65 8.84 -8.94
N GLY A 38 -6.07 9.03 -7.76
CA GLY A 38 -6.78 9.58 -6.61
C GLY A 38 -6.88 11.11 -6.57
N GLY A 39 -6.10 11.82 -7.40
CA GLY A 39 -5.99 13.28 -7.34
C GLY A 39 -5.54 13.81 -5.98
N ARG A 40 -4.90 12.95 -5.16
CA ARG A 40 -4.52 13.21 -3.76
C ARG A 40 -3.21 12.50 -3.44
N ARG A 41 -2.46 13.02 -2.46
CA ARG A 41 -1.21 12.41 -2.02
C ARG A 41 -1.43 11.00 -1.48
N ASN A 42 -0.50 10.09 -1.79
CA ASN A 42 -0.57 8.71 -1.30
C ASN A 42 -0.39 8.57 0.21
N ALA A 43 0.46 9.42 0.77
CA ALA A 43 0.70 9.55 2.20
C ALA A 43 0.54 11.03 2.58
N ASP A 44 -0.47 11.32 3.41
CA ASP A 44 -0.64 12.65 3.96
C ASP A 44 0.21 12.79 5.24
N GLN A 45 1.23 13.64 5.18
CA GLN A 45 2.14 13.90 6.30
C GLN A 45 1.52 14.82 7.36
N ASN A 46 0.42 15.50 7.03
CA ASN A 46 -0.29 16.45 7.89
C ASN A 46 -1.61 15.89 8.42
N ALA A 47 -1.92 14.62 8.13
CA ALA A 47 -3.07 13.93 8.70
C ALA A 47 -2.87 13.76 10.21
N ALA A 48 -3.35 14.73 10.99
CA ALA A 48 -3.31 14.71 12.45
C ALA A 48 -4.08 13.52 13.08
N ASN A 49 -4.82 12.76 12.26
CA ASN A 49 -5.58 11.59 12.66
C ASN A 49 -5.15 10.39 11.82
N SER A 50 -4.91 9.25 12.47
CA SER A 50 -4.63 7.93 11.87
C SER A 50 -5.74 7.43 10.92
N SER A 51 -6.83 8.17 10.77
CA SER A 51 -8.01 7.80 9.99
C SER A 51 -7.95 8.17 8.51
N GLN A 52 -6.95 8.94 8.04
CA GLN A 52 -6.65 9.00 6.61
C GLN A 52 -5.77 7.81 6.24
N ALA A 53 -6.44 6.67 6.02
CA ALA A 53 -5.82 5.44 5.56
C ALA A 53 -4.89 5.71 4.37
N TYR A 54 -3.70 5.12 4.42
CA TYR A 54 -2.73 5.12 3.33
C TYR A 54 -3.43 4.78 2.02
N TYR A 55 -3.42 5.72 1.07
CA TYR A 55 -4.32 5.67 -0.09
C TYR A 55 -4.21 4.36 -0.88
N PRO A 56 -3.00 3.82 -1.15
CA PRO A 56 -2.89 2.53 -1.82
C PRO A 56 -3.59 1.36 -1.10
N ALA A 57 -3.57 1.33 0.24
CA ALA A 57 -4.26 0.28 1.00
C ALA A 57 -5.79 0.43 0.88
N TRP A 58 -6.29 1.65 1.00
CA TRP A 58 -7.71 1.95 0.82
C TRP A 58 -8.21 1.59 -0.58
N VAL A 59 -7.44 1.91 -1.63
CA VAL A 59 -7.78 1.55 -3.02
C VAL A 59 -7.83 0.03 -3.20
N TYR A 60 -6.87 -0.69 -2.60
CA TYR A 60 -6.85 -2.15 -2.67
C TYR A 60 -8.14 -2.74 -2.09
N ASP A 61 -8.56 -2.30 -0.90
CA ASP A 61 -9.75 -2.83 -0.24
C ASP A 61 -11.03 -2.52 -1.02
N ARG A 62 -11.12 -1.30 -1.58
CA ARG A 62 -12.25 -0.90 -2.44
C ARG A 62 -12.34 -1.76 -3.71
N LEU A 63 -11.21 -2.03 -4.36
CA LEU A 63 -11.14 -2.85 -5.56
C LEU A 63 -11.43 -4.34 -5.28
N ALA A 64 -10.88 -4.86 -4.18
CA ALA A 64 -11.11 -6.24 -3.76
C ALA A 64 -12.59 -6.48 -3.42
N ALA A 65 -13.22 -5.57 -2.68
CA ALA A 65 -14.66 -5.65 -2.39
C ALA A 65 -15.52 -5.67 -3.67
N GLN A 66 -15.13 -4.91 -4.70
CA GLN A 66 -15.83 -4.90 -5.99
C GLN A 66 -15.69 -6.21 -6.77
N GLU A 67 -14.60 -6.96 -6.58
CA GLU A 67 -14.38 -8.25 -7.26
C GLU A 67 -15.25 -9.38 -6.66
N PHE A 68 -15.57 -9.30 -5.36
CA PHE A 68 -16.41 -10.29 -4.69
C PHE A 68 -17.91 -9.99 -4.73
N ASP A 69 -18.29 -8.72 -4.89
CA ASP A 69 -19.70 -8.29 -4.92
C ASP A 69 -20.07 -7.88 -6.36
N GLU A 70 -20.37 -8.88 -7.21
CA GLU A 70 -20.81 -8.73 -8.62
C GLU A 70 -22.03 -7.79 -8.81
N ILE A 71 -22.69 -7.37 -7.72
CA ILE A 71 -23.95 -6.61 -7.71
C ILE A 71 -23.75 -5.11 -7.42
N SER A 72 -22.53 -4.62 -7.21
CA SER A 72 -22.34 -3.17 -7.00
C SER A 72 -22.39 -2.39 -8.32
N ILE A 73 -23.63 -2.08 -8.75
CA ILE A 73 -24.01 -1.15 -9.83
C ILE A 73 -23.59 0.31 -9.50
N VAL A 74 -22.78 0.53 -8.45
CA VAL A 74 -22.39 1.86 -7.95
C VAL A 74 -20.88 1.94 -7.69
N SER A 75 -20.06 1.36 -8.57
CA SER A 75 -18.65 1.74 -8.62
C SER A 75 -18.51 3.04 -9.41
N ASP A 76 -18.46 4.15 -8.69
CA ASP A 76 -18.20 5.51 -9.21
C ASP A 76 -16.78 5.70 -9.77
N MET A 77 -15.96 4.64 -9.80
CA MET A 77 -14.61 4.72 -10.31
C MET A 77 -14.61 4.59 -11.84
N HIS A 78 -14.14 5.63 -12.52
CA HIS A 78 -14.02 5.62 -13.98
C HIS A 78 -13.10 4.48 -14.45
N GLU A 79 -13.38 3.89 -15.62
CA GLU A 79 -12.61 2.74 -16.12
C GLU A 79 -11.10 3.01 -16.17
N LEU A 80 -10.72 4.21 -16.62
CA LEU A 80 -9.32 4.65 -16.62
C LEU A 80 -8.73 4.72 -15.20
N GLU A 81 -9.46 5.27 -14.23
CA GLU A 81 -9.02 5.35 -12.84
C GLU A 81 -8.83 3.94 -12.27
N ARG A 82 -9.79 3.04 -12.48
CA ARG A 82 -9.69 1.63 -12.10
C ARG A 82 -8.44 0.98 -12.69
N LYS A 83 -8.16 1.23 -13.98
CA LYS A 83 -6.99 0.70 -14.67
C LYS A 83 -5.67 1.22 -14.07
N LEU A 84 -5.58 2.54 -13.85
CA LEU A 84 -4.41 3.16 -13.20
C LEU A 84 -4.19 2.57 -11.81
N CYS A 85 -5.26 2.34 -11.05
CA CYS A 85 -5.19 1.75 -9.72
C CYS A 85 -4.67 0.31 -9.76
N ILE A 86 -5.19 -0.56 -10.63
CA ILE A 86 -4.75 -1.96 -10.72
C ILE A 86 -3.28 -2.04 -11.16
N VAL A 87 -2.88 -1.27 -12.18
CA VAL A 87 -1.49 -1.23 -12.65
C VAL A 87 -0.57 -0.65 -11.57
N GLY A 88 -1.01 0.42 -10.89
CA GLY A 88 -0.30 1.00 -9.75
C GLY A 88 -0.05 -0.02 -8.65
N LEU A 89 -1.08 -0.76 -8.24
CA LEU A 89 -0.99 -1.82 -7.22
C LEU A 89 -0.05 -2.97 -7.63
N ARG A 90 -0.01 -3.32 -8.93
CA ARG A 90 0.94 -4.32 -9.48
C ARG A 90 2.39 -3.82 -9.39
N CYS A 91 2.61 -2.53 -9.61
CA CYS A 91 3.93 -1.92 -9.58
C CYS A 91 4.51 -1.75 -8.17
N ILE A 92 3.68 -1.64 -7.13
CA ILE A 92 4.14 -1.33 -5.75
C ILE A 92 4.26 -2.55 -4.82
N GLN A 93 4.42 -3.75 -5.38
CA GLN A 93 4.66 -4.95 -4.59
C GLN A 93 5.94 -4.84 -3.75
N MET A 94 5.91 -5.39 -2.51
CA MET A 94 7.05 -5.27 -1.59
C MET A 94 8.32 -5.88 -2.14
N LYS A 95 8.21 -7.07 -2.77
CA LYS A 95 9.36 -7.74 -3.37
C LYS A 95 9.57 -7.24 -4.81
N PRO A 96 10.79 -6.83 -5.19
CA PRO A 96 11.09 -6.36 -6.54
C PRO A 96 10.76 -7.36 -7.67
N GLN A 97 10.86 -8.65 -7.37
CA GLN A 97 10.58 -9.74 -8.32
C GLN A 97 9.11 -9.88 -8.67
N ASP A 98 8.21 -9.45 -7.79
CA ASP A 98 6.75 -9.55 -7.97
C ASP A 98 6.18 -8.34 -8.74
N ARG A 99 7.01 -7.32 -8.96
CA ARG A 99 6.67 -6.15 -9.79
C ARG A 99 6.83 -6.49 -11.27
N PRO A 100 5.97 -5.99 -12.17
CA PRO A 100 6.15 -6.15 -13.60
C PRO A 100 7.41 -5.43 -14.12
N MET A 101 7.83 -5.78 -15.33
CA MET A 101 8.72 -4.99 -16.17
C MET A 101 7.95 -3.81 -16.78
N MET A 102 8.64 -2.74 -17.14
CA MET A 102 8.00 -1.58 -17.78
C MET A 102 7.33 -1.91 -19.12
N SER A 103 7.82 -2.91 -19.85
CA SER A 103 7.14 -3.41 -21.06
C SER A 103 5.77 -4.01 -20.74
N GLU A 104 5.70 -4.84 -19.69
CA GLU A 104 4.44 -5.45 -19.24
C GLU A 104 3.47 -4.38 -18.71
N VAL A 105 3.99 -3.34 -18.05
CA VAL A 105 3.17 -2.17 -17.62
C VAL A 105 2.54 -1.45 -18.82
N ILE A 106 3.26 -1.29 -19.93
CA ILE A 106 2.72 -0.70 -21.17
C ILE A 106 1.64 -1.61 -21.74
N GLU A 107 1.90 -2.91 -21.84
CA GLU A 107 0.92 -3.90 -22.31
C GLU A 107 -0.37 -3.89 -21.46
N MET A 108 -0.24 -3.75 -20.13
CA MET A 108 -1.38 -3.59 -19.22
C MET A 108 -2.20 -2.33 -19.53
N PHE A 109 -1.59 -1.23 -19.98
CA PHE A 109 -2.30 -0.03 -20.39
C PHE A 109 -2.96 -0.15 -21.77
N GLU A 110 -2.37 -0.92 -22.67
CA GLU A 110 -2.89 -1.15 -24.02
C GLU A 110 -4.02 -2.20 -24.05
N CYS A 111 -3.96 -3.20 -23.18
CA CYS A 111 -4.98 -4.25 -23.06
C CYS A 111 -6.27 -3.73 -22.40
N GLY A 112 -7.43 -4.33 -22.68
CA GLY A 112 -8.69 -4.01 -22.01
C GLY A 112 -8.66 -4.28 -20.50
N THR A 113 -9.58 -3.68 -19.74
CA THR A 113 -9.65 -3.88 -18.28
C THR A 113 -9.98 -5.32 -17.88
N ASP A 114 -10.59 -6.10 -18.77
CA ASP A 114 -10.92 -7.53 -18.58
C ASP A 114 -9.70 -8.44 -18.41
N GLY A 115 -8.52 -8.02 -18.89
CA GLY A 115 -7.27 -8.78 -18.74
C GLY A 115 -6.51 -8.51 -17.43
N LEU A 116 -6.99 -7.55 -16.61
CA LEU A 116 -6.27 -7.06 -15.44
C LEU A 116 -6.88 -7.61 -14.15
N HIS A 117 -6.17 -8.56 -13.54
CA HIS A 117 -6.53 -9.08 -12.23
C HIS A 117 -5.90 -8.27 -11.10
N MET A 118 -6.56 -8.24 -9.95
CA MET A 118 -5.99 -7.68 -8.73
C MET A 118 -4.70 -8.41 -8.33
N PRO A 119 -3.62 -7.68 -7.98
CA PRO A 119 -2.42 -8.30 -7.43
C PRO A 119 -2.66 -8.79 -6.00
N SER A 120 -1.69 -9.52 -5.44
CA SER A 120 -1.65 -9.76 -4.00
C SER A 120 -1.53 -8.43 -3.24
N ARG A 121 -2.03 -8.40 -1.99
CA ARG A 121 -1.98 -7.19 -1.15
C ARG A 121 -0.54 -6.72 -0.98
N PRO A 122 -0.20 -5.50 -1.45
CA PRO A 122 1.19 -5.03 -1.46
C PRO A 122 1.69 -4.55 -0.09
N PHE A 123 0.89 -4.62 0.98
CA PHE A 123 1.26 -4.05 2.28
C PHE A 123 1.15 -5.08 3.40
N PHE A 124 2.07 -5.00 4.36
CA PHE A 124 1.94 -5.64 5.67
C PHE A 124 0.99 -4.80 6.53
N CYS A 125 -0.30 -4.84 6.24
CA CYS A 125 -1.32 -4.37 7.17
C CYS A 125 -2.35 -5.49 7.27
N ASP A 126 -2.14 -6.36 8.25
CA ASP A 126 -3.22 -7.16 8.81
C ASP A 126 -3.72 -6.40 10.04
N ASP A 127 -4.50 -5.34 9.82
CA ASP A 127 -5.25 -4.70 10.91
C ASP A 127 -6.49 -5.55 11.20
N HIS A 128 -6.26 -6.77 11.67
CA HIS A 128 -7.20 -7.36 12.60
C HIS A 128 -6.99 -6.68 13.95
N ILE A 129 -7.59 -5.50 14.12
CA ILE A 129 -7.90 -5.01 15.47
C ILE A 129 -8.94 -5.98 16.01
N VAL A 130 -8.47 -7.08 16.60
CA VAL A 130 -9.29 -7.86 17.51
C VAL A 130 -9.44 -6.99 18.73
N ASP A 131 -10.63 -6.41 18.88
CA ASP A 131 -11.09 -5.85 20.13
C ASP A 131 -10.98 -6.97 21.18
N THR A 132 -9.92 -6.96 21.98
CA THR A 132 -9.78 -7.85 23.12
C THR A 132 -9.42 -6.99 24.32
N ASP A 133 -10.49 -6.62 25.00
CA ASP A 133 -10.61 -6.26 26.40
C ASP A 133 -9.31 -6.15 27.20
N SER A 134 -9.07 -4.91 27.65
CA SER A 134 -8.59 -4.53 28.98
C SER A 134 -7.93 -5.61 29.85
N HIS A 135 -6.59 -5.65 29.86
CA HIS A 135 -5.86 -6.08 31.06
C HIS A 135 -4.75 -5.09 31.42
N HIS A 136 -5.12 -4.25 32.37
CA HIS A 136 -4.32 -3.33 33.16
C HIS A 136 -3.14 -4.05 33.84
N PHE A 137 -1.91 -3.81 33.39
CA PHE A 137 -0.71 -4.15 34.15
C PHE A 137 -0.08 -2.88 34.73
N SER A 138 -0.47 -2.57 35.97
CA SER A 138 0.22 -1.62 36.82
C SER A 138 1.58 -2.21 37.17
N SER A 139 2.67 -1.51 36.85
CA SER A 139 4.00 -1.85 37.36
C SER A 139 4.20 -1.11 38.67
N GLU A 140 4.10 -1.83 39.80
CA GLU A 140 4.52 -1.34 41.11
C GLU A 140 6.06 -1.30 41.18
N LEU A 141 6.61 -0.12 41.47
CA LEU A 141 8.01 0.09 41.84
C LEU A 141 8.11 -0.04 43.36
N ASN A 142 8.64 -1.14 43.87
CA ASN A 142 9.02 -1.23 45.27
C ASN A 142 10.43 -0.65 45.45
N ALA A 143 10.50 0.49 46.14
CA ALA A 143 11.73 1.02 46.71
C ALA A 143 12.22 0.07 47.81
N ILE A 144 13.51 -0.26 47.79
CA ILE A 144 14.19 -0.91 48.91
C ILE A 144 15.08 0.18 49.54
N GLU A 145 14.81 0.49 50.81
CA GLU A 145 15.66 1.30 51.68
C GLU A 145 16.85 0.44 52.14
N GLU A 146 18.06 0.98 52.08
CA GLU A 146 19.25 0.44 52.74
C GLU A 146 19.54 1.29 53.99
N ASP A 147 19.41 0.67 55.17
CA ASP A 147 19.91 1.16 56.46
C ASP A 147 21.19 0.36 56.81
N ASP A 148 22.32 1.07 56.95
CA ASP A 148 23.28 1.02 58.08
C ASP A 148 24.50 1.94 57.81
#